data_AF-A0A8J6YPG6-F1
#
_entry.id   AF-A0A8J6YPG6-F1
#
_cell.length_a   1.000
_cell.length_b   1.000
_cell.length_c   1.000
_cell.angle_alpha   90.00
_cell.angle_beta   90.00
_cell.angle_gamma   90.00
#
_symmetry.space_group_name_H-M   'P 1'
#
loop_
_entity.id
_entity.type
_entity.pdbx_description
1 polymer ?
#
loop_
_entity_poly.entity_id
_entity_poly.type
_entity_poly.pdbx_seq_one_letter_code
_entity_poly.pdbx_strand_id
1 'polypeptide(L)'
;MPHFIGIQGNLGAGKSTVASTMAYYYKNVSESRFGVEIELFSNYYLKGSKPMESYENWYEVANAQGSIVVWDEAQMVFDSRTSLKGGQITATKILNYCRKLKSIQFFVSPSIDNLDTRIRGMIEVLLNVRKMGNKGIAIDYFDYQAKNYGPWGKLINKRFIPASKVRQIHRLNLFDTFQIVQGFPMPMTERDEAKFFKTLEEVHNNARKRIFGKGVNDEESDVSFDRTESQSLQAAL
;
A
#
# COMPACT_ATOMS: atom_id res chain seq x y z
N MET A 1 1.45 12.85 2.63
CA MET A 1 2.00 12.04 1.51
C MET A 1 1.68 10.59 1.80
N PRO A 2 1.30 9.77 0.82
CA PRO A 2 0.95 8.36 1.07
C PRO A 2 2.21 7.56 1.34
N HIS A 3 2.19 6.74 2.39
CA HIS A 3 3.35 6.01 2.89
C HIS A 3 3.21 4.51 2.67
N PHE A 4 4.34 3.85 2.46
CA PHE A 4 4.45 2.40 2.38
C PHE A 4 5.02 1.88 3.69
N ILE A 5 4.23 1.10 4.43
CA ILE A 5 4.55 0.68 5.78
C ILE A 5 4.62 -0.85 5.82
N GLY A 6 5.81 -1.38 6.12
CA GLY A 6 6.00 -2.79 6.38
C GLY A 6 5.75 -3.10 7.86
N ILE A 7 5.05 -4.19 8.16
CA ILE A 7 4.84 -4.68 9.52
C ILE A 7 5.28 -6.15 9.57
N GLN A 8 6.29 -6.44 10.38
CA GLN A 8 6.85 -7.78 10.51
C GLN A 8 6.94 -8.27 11.96
N GLY A 9 7.19 -9.57 12.12
CA GLY A 9 7.30 -10.23 13.41
C GLY A 9 6.77 -11.66 13.39
N ASN A 10 7.10 -12.42 14.44
CA ASN A 10 6.73 -13.83 14.55
C ASN A 10 5.20 -14.05 14.47
N LEU A 11 4.79 -15.29 14.19
CA LEU A 11 3.39 -15.67 14.24
C LEU A 11 2.84 -15.41 15.66
N GLY A 12 1.62 -14.86 15.74
CA GLY A 12 1.02 -14.48 17.03
C GLY A 12 1.68 -13.29 17.74
N ALA A 13 2.59 -12.55 17.10
CA ALA A 13 3.21 -11.36 17.69
C ALA A 13 2.25 -10.16 17.86
N GLY A 14 1.06 -10.22 17.24
CA GLY A 14 0.09 -9.12 17.22
C GLY A 14 0.23 -8.18 16.01
N LYS A 15 0.81 -8.67 14.90
CA LYS A 15 1.01 -7.88 13.68
C LYS A 15 -0.31 -7.33 13.11
N SER A 16 -1.29 -8.19 12.86
CA SER A 16 -2.60 -7.79 12.34
C SER A 16 -3.28 -6.82 13.31
N THR A 17 -3.18 -7.04 14.63
CA THR A 17 -3.66 -6.08 15.63
C THR A 17 -3.03 -4.69 15.47
N VAL A 18 -1.71 -4.62 15.31
CA VAL A 18 -1.00 -3.35 15.10
C VAL A 18 -1.42 -2.71 13.78
N ALA A 19 -1.48 -3.49 12.69
CA ALA A 19 -1.87 -3.02 11.37
C ALA A 19 -3.29 -2.43 11.36
N SER A 20 -4.28 -3.20 11.83
CA SER A 20 -5.67 -2.76 11.91
C SER A 20 -5.81 -1.52 12.80
N THR A 21 -5.17 -1.51 13.98
CA THR A 21 -5.24 -0.37 14.91
C THR A 21 -4.62 0.88 14.28
N MET A 22 -3.48 0.74 13.59
CA MET A 22 -2.84 1.88 12.92
C MET A 22 -3.65 2.39 11.73
N ALA A 23 -4.27 1.50 10.95
CA ALA A 23 -5.14 1.90 9.85
C ALA A 23 -6.30 2.79 10.35
N TYR A 24 -6.99 2.38 11.41
CA TYR A 24 -8.02 3.23 12.04
C TYR A 24 -7.45 4.50 12.65
N TYR A 25 -6.30 4.43 13.30
CA TYR A 25 -5.67 5.63 13.86
C TYR A 25 -5.40 6.67 12.77
N TYR A 26 -4.80 6.27 11.63
CA TYR A 26 -4.53 7.19 10.53
C TYR A 26 -5.80 7.70 9.86
N LYS A 27 -6.82 6.85 9.66
CA LYS A 27 -8.14 7.29 9.20
C LYS A 27 -8.72 8.35 10.13
N ASN A 28 -8.86 8.04 11.42
CA ASN A 28 -9.50 8.92 12.40
C ASN A 28 -8.74 10.24 12.58
N VAL A 29 -7.40 10.20 12.58
CA VAL A 29 -6.57 11.40 12.66
C VAL A 29 -6.75 12.25 11.40
N SER A 30 -6.79 11.63 10.23
CA SER A 30 -6.94 12.37 8.97
C SER A 30 -8.30 13.03 8.86
N GLU A 31 -9.37 12.30 9.18
CA GLU A 31 -10.75 12.80 9.19
C GLU A 31 -10.94 13.93 10.20
N SER A 32 -10.50 13.74 11.44
CA SER A 32 -10.69 14.74 12.50
C SER A 32 -9.84 16.00 12.33
N ARG A 33 -8.61 15.87 11.82
CA ARG A 33 -7.67 17.02 11.72
C ARG A 33 -7.76 17.76 10.40
N PHE A 34 -8.04 17.06 9.31
CA PHE A 34 -8.00 17.64 7.97
C PHE A 34 -9.37 17.65 7.29
N GLY A 35 -10.41 17.06 7.91
CA GLY A 35 -11.76 17.05 7.33
C GLY A 35 -11.86 16.27 6.03
N VAL A 36 -10.92 15.33 5.79
CA VAL A 36 -10.88 14.49 4.59
C VAL A 36 -11.46 13.12 4.90
N GLU A 37 -12.29 12.58 4.02
CA GLU A 37 -12.77 11.21 4.12
C GLU A 37 -11.68 10.23 3.68
N ILE A 38 -11.47 9.16 4.45
CA ILE A 38 -10.48 8.12 4.11
C ILE A 38 -11.16 6.77 4.02
N GLU A 39 -11.15 6.16 2.84
CA GLU A 39 -11.68 4.80 2.67
C GLU A 39 -10.67 3.75 3.15
N LEU A 40 -11.16 2.71 3.85
CA LEU A 40 -10.36 1.56 4.27
C LEU A 40 -10.58 0.39 3.32
N PHE A 41 -9.51 -0.30 2.98
CA PHE A 41 -9.52 -1.51 2.17
C PHE A 41 -8.67 -2.60 2.83
N SER A 42 -9.04 -3.87 2.68
CA SER A 42 -8.24 -4.99 3.19
C SER A 42 -8.55 -6.31 2.51
N ASN A 43 -7.56 -7.23 2.48
CA ASN A 43 -7.70 -8.60 1.97
C ASN A 43 -8.14 -9.63 3.05
N TYR A 44 -8.53 -9.13 4.22
CA TYR A 44 -9.09 -9.87 5.34
C TYR A 44 -10.23 -9.04 5.93
N TYR A 45 -11.08 -9.64 6.75
CA TYR A 45 -12.15 -8.92 7.41
C TYR A 45 -11.58 -7.89 8.40
N LEU A 46 -11.78 -6.62 8.05
CA LEU A 46 -11.55 -5.44 8.88
C LEU A 46 -12.85 -4.63 8.85
N LYS A 47 -13.39 -4.31 10.01
CA LYS A 47 -14.74 -3.75 10.13
C LYS A 47 -14.87 -2.43 9.36
N GLY A 48 -15.81 -2.35 8.42
CA GLY A 48 -15.98 -1.13 7.61
C GLY A 48 -14.84 -0.85 6.63
N SER A 49 -13.95 -1.83 6.37
CA SER A 49 -13.14 -1.81 5.16
C SER A 49 -13.93 -2.43 4.00
N LYS A 50 -13.54 -2.04 2.79
CA LYS A 50 -13.94 -2.70 1.55
C LYS A 50 -12.98 -3.86 1.25
N PRO A 51 -13.48 -4.99 0.72
CA PRO A 51 -12.64 -6.13 0.42
C PRO A 51 -11.66 -5.84 -0.74
N MET A 52 -10.46 -6.40 -0.65
CA MET A 52 -9.48 -6.49 -1.73
C MET A 52 -9.39 -7.96 -2.17
N GLU A 53 -10.36 -8.40 -2.95
CA GLU A 53 -10.50 -9.79 -3.42
C GLU A 53 -10.24 -9.93 -4.93
N SER A 54 -10.35 -8.84 -5.68
CA SER A 54 -10.04 -8.80 -7.11
C SER A 54 -9.25 -7.55 -7.49
N TYR A 55 -8.48 -7.62 -8.59
CA TYR A 55 -7.76 -6.46 -9.11
C TYR A 55 -8.67 -5.27 -9.42
N GLU A 56 -9.95 -5.49 -9.73
CA GLU A 56 -10.93 -4.43 -10.00
C GLU A 56 -11.23 -3.58 -8.77
N ASN A 57 -11.02 -4.08 -7.55
CA ASN A 57 -11.17 -3.29 -6.33
C ASN A 57 -10.20 -2.07 -6.30
N TRP A 58 -9.11 -2.10 -7.09
CA TRP A 58 -8.27 -0.92 -7.27
C TRP A 58 -8.98 0.26 -7.94
N TYR A 59 -10.05 0.04 -8.70
CA TYR A 59 -10.89 1.12 -9.23
C TYR A 59 -11.56 1.90 -8.10
N GLU A 60 -12.01 1.23 -7.04
CA GLU A 60 -12.56 1.90 -5.87
C GLU A 60 -11.49 2.67 -5.10
N VAL A 61 -10.30 2.08 -4.94
CA VAL A 61 -9.15 2.78 -4.36
C VAL A 61 -8.82 4.05 -5.16
N ALA A 62 -8.86 3.99 -6.48
CA ALA A 62 -8.62 5.15 -7.36
C ALA A 62 -9.73 6.20 -7.27
N ASN A 63 -10.99 5.79 -7.08
CA ASN A 63 -12.12 6.69 -6.91
C ASN A 63 -12.14 7.41 -5.55
N ALA A 64 -11.64 6.77 -4.48
CA ALA A 64 -11.67 7.31 -3.11
C ALA A 64 -10.84 8.59 -2.93
N GLN A 65 -9.75 8.76 -3.69
CA GLN A 65 -8.86 9.94 -3.60
C GLN A 65 -8.28 10.22 -2.20
N GLY A 66 -8.25 9.19 -1.37
CA GLY A 66 -7.77 9.17 0.00
C GLY A 66 -8.12 7.81 0.60
N SER A 67 -7.13 6.93 0.73
CA SER A 67 -7.39 5.56 1.17
C SER A 67 -6.24 4.94 1.96
N ILE A 68 -6.58 3.90 2.71
CA ILE A 68 -5.61 3.02 3.37
C ILE A 68 -5.95 1.59 2.96
N VAL A 69 -4.96 0.88 2.42
CA VAL A 69 -5.09 -0.54 2.09
C VAL A 69 -4.22 -1.35 3.05
N VAL A 70 -4.81 -2.37 3.67
CA VAL A 70 -4.11 -3.28 4.58
C VAL A 70 -4.06 -4.68 3.98
N TRP A 71 -2.85 -5.12 3.67
CA TRP A 71 -2.55 -6.44 3.16
C TRP A 71 -2.05 -7.32 4.32
N ASP A 72 -2.93 -8.15 4.88
CA ASP A 72 -2.50 -9.22 5.79
C ASP A 72 -1.91 -10.39 5.00
N GLU A 73 -0.94 -11.08 5.60
CA GLU A 73 -0.13 -12.11 4.93
C GLU A 73 0.31 -11.68 3.51
N ALA A 74 0.82 -10.44 3.40
CA ALA A 74 1.12 -9.75 2.14
C ALA A 74 2.02 -10.55 1.20
N GLN A 75 2.87 -11.44 1.72
CA GLN A 75 3.66 -12.35 0.89
C GLN A 75 2.81 -13.30 0.04
N MET A 76 1.56 -13.62 0.43
CA MET A 76 0.65 -14.43 -0.38
C MET A 76 0.20 -13.71 -1.65
N VAL A 77 0.23 -12.37 -1.64
CA VAL A 77 -0.14 -11.52 -2.77
C VAL A 77 1.08 -11.08 -3.56
N PHE A 78 2.18 -10.77 -2.86
CA PHE A 78 3.34 -10.06 -3.36
C PHE A 78 4.64 -10.89 -3.22
N ASP A 79 4.57 -12.22 -3.40
CA ASP A 79 5.72 -13.12 -3.21
C ASP A 79 6.83 -12.89 -4.25
N SER A 80 8.07 -12.75 -3.78
CA SER A 80 9.29 -12.80 -4.58
C SER A 80 9.45 -14.03 -5.50
N ARG A 81 8.86 -15.19 -5.14
CA ARG A 81 9.12 -16.49 -5.79
C ARG A 81 8.23 -16.80 -6.99
N THR A 82 7.15 -16.06 -7.19
CA THR A 82 6.22 -16.25 -8.32
C THR A 82 6.44 -15.25 -9.45
N SER A 83 7.57 -14.52 -9.45
CA SER A 83 7.87 -13.38 -10.35
C SER A 83 7.84 -13.69 -11.86
N LEU A 84 7.73 -14.97 -12.25
CA LEU A 84 7.57 -15.43 -13.63
C LEU A 84 6.13 -15.29 -14.17
N LYS A 85 5.14 -14.94 -13.36
CA LYS A 85 3.74 -14.71 -13.80
C LYS A 85 3.48 -13.21 -13.93
N GLY A 86 3.02 -12.74 -15.10
CA GLY A 86 2.81 -11.31 -15.43
C GLY A 86 2.01 -10.48 -14.40
N GLY A 87 1.21 -11.13 -13.56
CA GLY A 87 0.49 -10.49 -12.46
C GLY A 87 1.36 -9.75 -11.43
N GLN A 88 2.58 -10.23 -11.14
CA GLN A 88 3.50 -9.59 -10.18
C GLN A 88 4.05 -8.24 -10.69
N ILE A 89 4.34 -8.18 -11.99
CA ILE A 89 4.76 -6.94 -12.67
C ILE A 89 3.61 -5.93 -12.60
N THR A 90 2.39 -6.39 -12.86
CA THR A 90 1.18 -5.56 -12.76
C THR A 90 0.98 -5.01 -11.34
N ALA A 91 1.15 -5.86 -10.32
CA ALA A 91 1.02 -5.46 -8.92
C ALA A 91 2.02 -4.37 -8.53
N THR A 92 3.28 -4.53 -8.92
CA THR A 92 4.33 -3.52 -8.71
C THR A 92 3.99 -2.20 -9.42
N LYS A 93 3.50 -2.26 -10.66
CA LYS A 93 3.10 -1.07 -11.43
C LYS A 93 1.97 -0.29 -10.73
N ILE A 94 0.97 -0.98 -10.19
CA ILE A 94 -0.11 -0.32 -9.42
C ILE A 94 0.44 0.35 -8.16
N LEU A 95 1.33 -0.34 -7.44
CA LEU A 95 1.94 0.21 -6.23
C LEU A 95 2.73 1.51 -6.53
N ASN A 96 3.43 1.60 -7.66
CA ASN A 96 4.07 2.85 -8.09
C ASN A 96 3.07 4.01 -8.28
N TYR A 97 1.80 3.73 -8.59
CA TYR A 97 0.76 4.75 -8.70
C TYR A 97 0.11 5.12 -7.38
N CYS A 98 0.29 4.36 -6.29
CA CYS A 98 -0.38 4.63 -5.00
C CYS A 98 -0.08 6.04 -4.44
N ARG A 99 1.09 6.61 -4.74
CA ARG A 99 1.40 8.02 -4.42
C ARG A 99 0.45 9.00 -5.13
N LYS A 100 0.10 8.75 -6.40
CA LYS A 100 -0.87 9.54 -7.17
C LYS A 100 -2.31 9.25 -6.72
N LEU A 101 -2.63 7.99 -6.41
CA LEU A 101 -3.93 7.57 -5.89
C LEU A 101 -4.20 8.04 -4.44
N LYS A 102 -3.21 8.64 -3.78
CA LYS A 102 -3.28 9.09 -2.38
C LYS A 102 -3.57 7.94 -1.39
N SER A 103 -2.96 6.79 -1.63
CA SER A 103 -3.25 5.56 -0.88
C SER A 103 -2.07 5.12 -0.01
N ILE A 104 -2.29 5.02 1.32
CA ILE A 104 -1.33 4.44 2.26
C ILE A 104 -1.42 2.92 2.17
N GLN A 105 -0.27 2.25 2.14
CA GLN A 105 -0.19 0.80 2.02
C GLN A 105 0.44 0.19 3.27
N PHE A 106 -0.26 -0.73 3.91
CA PHE A 106 0.27 -1.58 4.98
C PHE A 106 0.52 -2.98 4.44
N PHE A 107 1.77 -3.44 4.55
CA PHE A 107 2.17 -4.80 4.20
C PHE A 107 2.50 -5.57 5.47
N VAL A 108 1.63 -6.47 5.87
CA VAL A 108 1.83 -7.32 7.04
C VAL A 108 2.38 -8.66 6.57
N SER A 109 3.53 -9.07 7.08
CA SER A 109 4.17 -10.33 6.71
C SER A 109 4.93 -10.90 7.92
N PRO A 110 5.17 -12.21 8.04
CA PRO A 110 6.11 -12.75 9.02
C PRO A 110 7.50 -12.11 8.92
N SER A 111 7.97 -11.92 7.68
CA SER A 111 9.21 -11.20 7.36
C SER A 111 9.01 -10.37 6.11
N ILE A 112 9.44 -9.11 6.14
CA ILE A 112 9.36 -8.25 4.94
C ILE A 112 10.24 -8.76 3.80
N ASP A 113 11.21 -9.63 4.11
CA ASP A 113 12.07 -10.25 3.12
C ASP A 113 11.37 -11.31 2.25
N ASN A 114 10.14 -11.70 2.61
CA ASN A 114 9.31 -12.57 1.78
C ASN A 114 8.61 -11.81 0.65
N LEU A 115 8.57 -10.48 0.71
CA LEU A 115 7.99 -9.65 -0.34
C LEU A 115 8.94 -9.53 -1.53
N ASP A 116 8.37 -9.35 -2.72
CA ASP A 116 9.10 -8.98 -3.93
C ASP A 116 10.05 -7.80 -3.66
N THR A 117 11.25 -7.88 -4.24
CA THR A 117 12.33 -6.92 -3.95
C THR A 117 11.96 -5.49 -4.37
N ARG A 118 11.14 -5.32 -5.41
CA ARG A 118 10.67 -3.99 -5.84
C ARG A 118 9.71 -3.40 -4.82
N ILE A 119 8.80 -4.21 -4.29
CA ILE A 119 7.86 -3.80 -3.24
C ILE A 119 8.60 -3.47 -1.95
N ARG A 120 9.58 -4.30 -1.58
CA ARG A 120 10.46 -4.04 -0.44
C ARG A 120 11.21 -2.72 -0.61
N GLY A 121 11.68 -2.41 -1.81
CA GLY A 121 12.33 -1.13 -2.13
C GLY A 121 11.43 0.09 -1.95
N MET A 122 10.10 -0.07 -2.05
CA MET A 122 9.15 1.02 -1.83
C MET A 122 8.84 1.29 -0.35
N ILE A 123 9.12 0.35 0.56
CA ILE A 123 8.76 0.49 1.98
C ILE A 123 9.58 1.60 2.62
N GLU A 124 8.89 2.57 3.22
CA GLU A 124 9.53 3.74 3.85
C GLU A 124 9.74 3.49 5.34
N VAL A 125 8.74 2.91 6.01
CA VAL A 125 8.77 2.64 7.45
C VAL A 125 8.56 1.16 7.70
N LEU A 126 9.46 0.55 8.47
CA LEU A 126 9.32 -0.83 8.93
C LEU A 126 8.97 -0.86 10.42
N LEU A 127 7.91 -1.58 10.78
CA LEU A 127 7.55 -1.86 12.16
C LEU A 127 7.91 -3.31 12.46
N ASN A 128 8.77 -3.51 13.46
CA ASN A 128 9.05 -4.82 14.01
C ASN A 128 8.20 -5.02 15.27
N VAL A 129 7.28 -5.98 15.21
CA VAL A 129 6.30 -6.26 16.26
C VAL A 129 6.73 -7.49 17.05
N ARG A 130 6.77 -7.36 18.38
CA ARG A 130 7.18 -8.43 19.29
C ARG A 130 6.17 -8.59 20.43
N LYS A 131 5.74 -9.83 20.68
CA LYS A 131 4.93 -10.17 21.85
C LYS A 131 5.80 -10.19 23.10
N MET A 132 5.39 -9.45 24.12
CA MET A 132 6.08 -9.37 25.42
C MET A 132 5.38 -10.24 26.46
N GLY A 133 5.07 -11.49 26.10
CA GLY A 133 4.27 -12.40 26.92
C GLY A 133 2.92 -11.79 27.31
N ASN A 134 2.60 -11.81 28.60
CA ASN A 134 1.36 -11.24 29.15
C ASN A 134 1.43 -9.72 29.37
N LYS A 135 2.56 -9.07 29.08
CA LYS A 135 2.74 -7.63 29.30
C LYS A 135 2.10 -6.79 28.20
N GLY A 136 2.11 -7.28 26.95
CA GLY A 136 1.60 -6.55 25.80
C GLY A 136 2.42 -6.76 24.52
N ILE A 137 2.41 -5.75 23.66
CA ILE A 137 3.08 -5.75 22.34
C ILE A 137 4.12 -4.63 22.32
N ALA A 138 5.36 -4.96 21.98
CA ALA A 138 6.41 -3.99 21.68
C ALA A 138 6.49 -3.74 20.17
N ILE A 139 6.68 -2.49 19.78
CA ILE A 139 6.75 -2.04 18.39
C ILE A 139 8.01 -1.18 18.25
N ASP A 140 8.96 -1.65 17.46
CA ASP A 140 10.14 -0.89 17.08
C ASP A 140 9.91 -0.33 15.67
N TYR A 141 10.05 0.99 15.51
CA TYR A 141 9.87 1.69 14.23
C TYR A 141 11.23 1.97 13.64
N PHE A 142 11.39 1.64 12.37
CA PHE A 142 12.59 1.89 11.61
C PHE A 142 12.29 2.74 10.37
N ASP A 143 13.16 3.69 10.09
CA ASP A 143 13.32 4.23 8.73
C ASP A 143 14.00 3.15 7.90
N TYR A 144 13.21 2.49 7.05
CA TYR A 144 13.64 1.33 6.31
C TYR A 144 14.55 1.70 5.13
N GLN A 145 14.52 2.95 4.68
CA GLN A 145 15.32 3.44 3.56
C GLN A 145 16.77 3.74 3.97
N ALA A 146 17.01 4.01 5.26
CA ALA A 146 18.33 4.26 5.82
C ALA A 146 19.18 2.97 6.01
N LYS A 147 19.42 2.24 4.91
CA LYS A 147 20.09 0.92 4.89
C LYS A 147 21.52 0.89 5.40
N ASN A 148 22.18 2.05 5.45
CA ASN A 148 23.50 2.21 6.04
C ASN A 148 23.54 1.90 7.56
N TYR A 149 22.39 1.91 8.25
CA TYR A 149 22.29 1.58 9.68
C TYR A 149 22.00 0.09 9.96
N GLY A 150 21.85 -0.74 8.93
CA GLY A 150 21.61 -2.17 9.04
C GLY A 150 20.45 -2.67 8.16
N PRO A 151 20.13 -3.98 8.22
CA PRO A 151 19.14 -4.60 7.34
C PRO A 151 17.73 -4.00 7.47
N TRP A 152 17.37 -3.60 8.70
CA TRP A 152 16.08 -2.97 9.00
C TRP A 152 16.12 -1.44 8.90
N GLY A 153 17.28 -0.86 8.59
CA GLY A 153 17.51 0.57 8.53
C GLY A 153 17.70 1.22 9.91
N LYS A 154 17.42 2.51 10.02
CA LYS A 154 17.67 3.29 11.24
C LYS A 154 16.49 3.17 12.20
N LEU A 155 16.74 2.73 13.43
CA LEU A 155 15.72 2.78 14.48
C LEU A 155 15.33 4.25 14.77
N ILE A 156 14.06 4.58 14.58
CA ILE A 156 13.53 5.94 14.77
C ILE A 156 12.64 6.07 16.01
N ASN A 157 11.98 5.00 16.44
CA ASN A 157 11.11 5.05 17.62
C ASN A 157 10.87 3.67 18.23
N LYS A 158 10.46 3.65 19.50
CA LYS A 158 9.96 2.45 20.19
C LYS A 158 8.65 2.78 20.88
N ARG A 159 7.65 1.91 20.73
CA ARG A 159 6.37 2.01 21.41
C ARG A 159 6.01 0.67 22.06
N PHE A 160 5.13 0.77 23.05
CA PHE A 160 4.61 -0.39 23.77
C PHE A 160 3.11 -0.23 23.96
N ILE A 161 2.36 -1.28 23.60
CA ILE A 161 0.92 -1.39 23.84
C ILE A 161 0.72 -2.36 25.00
N PRO A 162 0.32 -1.89 26.20
CA PRO A 162 0.05 -2.75 27.34
C PRO A 162 -1.07 -3.75 27.05
N ALA A 163 -1.02 -4.92 27.68
CA ALA A 163 -2.02 -5.98 27.50
C ALA A 163 -3.46 -5.53 27.82
N SER A 164 -3.65 -4.57 28.73
CA SER A 164 -4.95 -3.97 28.99
C SER A 164 -5.53 -3.29 27.75
N LYS A 165 -4.72 -2.51 27.03
CA LYS A 165 -5.10 -1.85 25.78
C LYS A 165 -5.27 -2.85 24.64
N VAL A 166 -4.40 -3.86 24.56
CA VAL A 166 -4.58 -4.95 23.58
C VAL A 166 -5.94 -5.62 23.77
N ARG A 167 -6.31 -5.98 25.01
CA ARG A 167 -7.64 -6.53 25.30
C ARG A 167 -8.78 -5.57 24.94
N GLN A 168 -8.62 -4.28 25.18
CA GLN A 168 -9.61 -3.28 24.76
C GLN A 168 -9.79 -3.26 23.23
N ILE A 169 -8.69 -3.27 22.47
CA ILE A 169 -8.71 -3.32 21.01
C ILE A 169 -9.45 -4.57 20.52
N HIS A 170 -9.13 -5.74 21.06
CA HIS A 170 -9.81 -6.98 20.66
C HIS A 170 -11.30 -6.99 21.02
N ARG A 171 -11.71 -6.35 22.12
CA ARG A 171 -13.14 -6.21 22.48
C ARG A 171 -13.95 -5.37 21.47
N LEU A 172 -13.29 -4.54 20.67
CA LEU A 172 -13.94 -3.78 19.61
C LEU A 172 -14.32 -4.65 18.40
N ASN A 173 -13.83 -5.91 18.34
CA ASN A 173 -14.07 -6.85 17.24
C ASN A 173 -13.79 -6.21 15.87
N LEU A 174 -12.66 -5.52 15.75
CA LEU A 174 -12.31 -4.76 14.56
C LEU A 174 -11.89 -5.63 13.38
N PHE A 175 -11.37 -6.84 13.63
CA PHE A 175 -10.85 -7.71 12.58
C PHE A 175 -10.96 -9.18 12.94
N ASP A 176 -10.98 -10.04 11.92
CA ASP A 176 -10.89 -11.49 12.06
C ASP A 176 -9.50 -11.99 11.66
N THR A 177 -8.79 -12.62 12.60
CA THR A 177 -7.44 -13.18 12.37
C THR A 177 -7.47 -14.65 11.94
N PHE A 178 -8.64 -15.29 11.99
CA PHE A 178 -8.79 -16.71 11.62
C PHE A 178 -9.18 -16.89 10.15
N GLN A 179 -9.57 -15.80 9.47
CA GLN A 179 -9.87 -15.85 8.05
C GLN A 179 -8.61 -16.20 7.25
N ILE A 180 -8.72 -17.20 6.40
CA ILE A 180 -7.66 -17.57 5.47
C ILE A 180 -7.58 -16.49 4.40
N VAL A 181 -6.44 -15.80 4.34
CA VAL A 181 -6.12 -14.86 3.27
C VAL A 181 -5.68 -15.65 2.04
N GLN A 182 -6.43 -15.50 0.94
CA GLN A 182 -6.08 -16.09 -0.35
C GLN A 182 -5.24 -15.12 -1.18
N GLY A 183 -4.53 -15.64 -2.19
CA GLY A 183 -3.78 -14.82 -3.13
C GLY A 183 -4.70 -13.87 -3.91
N PHE A 184 -4.23 -12.65 -4.17
CA PHE A 184 -4.98 -11.64 -4.91
C PHE A 184 -4.84 -11.86 -6.42
N PRO A 185 -5.92 -12.12 -7.16
CA PRO A 185 -5.84 -12.38 -8.59
C PRO A 185 -5.53 -11.09 -9.33
N MET A 186 -4.49 -11.14 -10.17
CA MET A 186 -4.07 -10.05 -11.06
C MET A 186 -4.42 -10.40 -12.50
N PRO A 187 -4.58 -9.41 -13.40
CA PRO A 187 -4.75 -9.65 -14.83
C PRO A 187 -3.61 -10.55 -15.36
N MET A 188 -3.97 -11.61 -16.08
CA MET A 188 -3.00 -12.61 -16.55
C MET A 188 -2.50 -12.33 -17.97
N THR A 189 -3.27 -11.60 -18.78
CA THR A 189 -2.92 -11.28 -20.16
C THR A 189 -2.53 -9.80 -20.29
N GLU A 190 -1.65 -9.49 -21.24
CA GLU A 190 -1.27 -8.10 -21.54
C GLU A 190 -2.47 -7.24 -21.94
N ARG A 191 -3.45 -7.84 -22.65
CA ARG A 191 -4.69 -7.16 -23.04
C ARG A 191 -5.52 -6.76 -21.83
N ASP A 192 -5.67 -7.66 -20.86
CA ASP A 192 -6.42 -7.39 -19.63
C ASP A 192 -5.67 -6.41 -18.74
N GLU A 193 -4.34 -6.50 -18.68
CA GLU A 193 -3.49 -5.54 -17.98
C GLU A 193 -3.64 -4.12 -18.58
N ALA A 194 -3.58 -3.98 -19.91
CA ALA A 194 -3.75 -2.69 -20.58
C ALA A 194 -5.15 -2.11 -20.36
N LYS A 195 -6.20 -2.94 -20.48
CA LYS A 195 -7.58 -2.54 -20.17
C LYS A 195 -7.72 -2.11 -18.71
N PHE A 196 -7.10 -2.85 -17.80
CA PHE A 196 -7.12 -2.56 -16.38
C PHE A 196 -6.52 -1.18 -16.08
N PHE A 197 -5.31 -0.89 -16.55
CA PHE A 197 -4.65 0.39 -16.30
C PHE A 197 -5.38 1.56 -16.95
N LYS A 198 -5.89 1.39 -18.18
CA LYS A 198 -6.71 2.42 -18.84
C LYS A 198 -7.94 2.77 -18.00
N THR A 199 -8.67 1.76 -17.52
CA THR A 199 -9.85 1.96 -16.68
C THR A 199 -9.48 2.60 -15.34
N LEU A 200 -8.37 2.17 -14.72
CA LEU A 200 -7.86 2.74 -13.47
C LEU A 200 -7.56 4.24 -13.62
N GLU A 201 -6.94 4.62 -14.72
CA GLU A 201 -6.63 6.01 -15.06
C GLU A 201 -7.91 6.84 -15.29
N GLU A 202 -8.86 6.32 -16.08
CA GLU A 202 -10.15 6.98 -16.32
C GLU A 202 -10.89 7.24 -15.01
N VAL A 203 -11.00 6.23 -14.15
CA VAL A 203 -11.64 6.35 -12.83
C VAL A 203 -10.91 7.36 -11.95
N HIS A 204 -9.57 7.29 -11.89
CA HIS A 204 -8.76 8.23 -11.12
C HIS A 204 -8.95 9.68 -11.60
N ASN A 205 -8.92 9.91 -12.91
CA ASN A 205 -9.05 11.24 -13.50
C ASN A 205 -10.47 11.80 -13.29
N ASN A 206 -11.50 10.98 -13.43
CA ASN A 206 -12.88 11.37 -13.14
C ASN A 206 -13.07 11.74 -11.66
N ALA A 207 -12.51 10.96 -10.76
CA ALA A 207 -12.55 11.26 -9.32
C ALA A 207 -11.80 12.56 -8.99
N ARG A 208 -10.66 12.81 -9.62
CA ARG A 208 -9.94 14.09 -9.50
C ARG A 208 -10.74 15.27 -10.03
N LYS A 209 -11.37 15.14 -11.19
CA LYS A 209 -12.26 16.18 -11.76
C LYS A 209 -13.40 16.52 -10.80
N ARG A 210 -14.03 15.50 -10.21
CA ARG A 210 -15.11 15.67 -9.23
C ARG A 210 -14.67 16.47 -8.00
N ILE A 211 -13.47 16.22 -7.48
CA ILE A 211 -13.00 16.83 -6.22
C ILE A 211 -12.35 18.20 -6.44
N PHE A 212 -11.54 18.33 -7.50
CA PHE A 212 -10.68 19.50 -7.70
C PHE A 212 -11.14 20.43 -8.81
N GLY A 213 -12.22 20.11 -9.55
CA GLY A 213 -12.78 20.96 -10.61
C GLY A 213 -11.88 21.18 -11.82
N LYS A 214 -10.68 20.58 -11.87
CA LYS A 214 -9.74 20.69 -13.00
C LYS A 214 -9.61 19.34 -13.70
N GLY A 215 -10.11 19.27 -14.93
CA GLY A 215 -9.63 18.31 -15.92
C GLY A 215 -8.23 18.71 -16.35
N VAL A 216 -7.31 17.75 -16.43
CA VAL A 216 -5.95 17.98 -16.96
C VAL A 216 -5.93 17.89 -18.50
N ASN A 217 -7.08 17.85 -19.19
CA ASN A 217 -7.13 17.53 -20.62
C ASN A 217 -7.83 18.58 -21.50
N ASP A 218 -7.76 19.87 -21.17
CA ASP A 218 -8.22 20.91 -22.11
C ASP A 218 -7.07 21.71 -22.77
N GLU A 219 -5.78 21.45 -22.48
CA GLU A 219 -4.66 22.23 -23.07
C GLU A 219 -3.40 21.47 -23.54
N GLU A 220 -3.38 20.14 -23.63
CA GLU A 220 -2.25 19.42 -24.25
C GLU A 220 -2.71 18.42 -25.31
N SER A 221 -3.29 18.95 -26.39
CA SER A 221 -3.36 18.28 -27.68
C SER A 221 -2.72 19.20 -28.74
N ASP A 222 -1.42 19.47 -28.59
CA ASP A 222 -0.55 19.94 -29.68
C ASP A 222 0.91 19.87 -29.21
N VAL A 223 1.43 18.65 -29.11
CA VAL A 223 2.87 18.44 -29.32
C VAL A 223 2.99 17.51 -30.50
N SER A 224 2.92 18.12 -31.69
CA SER A 224 3.44 17.52 -32.91
C SER A 224 4.89 17.11 -32.64
N PHE A 225 5.16 15.81 -32.64
CA PHE A 225 6.52 15.29 -32.71
C PHE A 225 7.08 15.67 -34.08
N ASP A 226 7.62 16.87 -34.19
CA ASP A 226 8.35 17.31 -35.38
C ASP A 226 9.69 16.58 -35.40
N ARG A 227 9.80 15.63 -36.31
CA ARG A 227 10.98 14.80 -36.53
C ARG A 227 12.02 15.60 -37.30
N THR A 228 12.65 16.59 -36.67
CA THR A 228 13.63 17.41 -37.40
C THR A 228 14.73 18.01 -36.52
N GLU A 229 15.33 17.26 -35.60
CA GLU A 229 16.53 17.76 -34.89
C GLU A 229 17.50 16.65 -34.44
N SER A 230 17.70 15.63 -35.28
CA SER A 230 18.75 14.62 -35.08
C SER A 230 19.75 14.51 -36.23
N GLN A 231 19.92 15.60 -36.99
CA GLN A 231 20.92 15.68 -38.07
C GLN A 231 21.92 16.85 -37.98
N SER A 232 21.85 17.72 -36.95
CA SER A 232 22.76 18.86 -36.83
C SER A 232 23.90 18.69 -35.80
N LEU A 233 23.97 17.56 -35.08
CA LEU A 233 25.01 17.30 -34.06
C LEU A 233 26.14 16.35 -34.52
N GLN A 234 26.36 16.25 -35.84
CA GLN A 234 27.56 15.61 -36.42
C GLN A 234 28.40 16.57 -37.30
N ALA A 235 28.18 17.89 -37.23
CA ALA A 235 28.91 18.86 -38.05
C ALA A 235 29.69 19.93 -37.26
N ALA A 236 29.84 19.82 -35.93
CA ALA A 236 30.68 20.74 -35.16
C ALA A 236 31.21 20.09 -33.87
N LEU A 237 32.39 19.46 -33.99
CA LEU A 237 33.27 18.81 -33.00
C LEU A 237 33.27 17.27 -33.06
#